data_AF-A0A172QQK2-F1
#
_entry.id   AF-A0A172QQK2-F1
#
_cell.length_a   1.000
_cell.length_b   1.000
_cell.length_c   1.000
_cell.angle_alpha   90.00
_cell.angle_beta   90.00
_cell.angle_gamma   90.00
#
_symmetry.space_group_name_H-M   'P 1'
#
loop_
_entity.id
_entity.type
_entity.pdbx_description
1 polymer ?
#
loop_
_entity_poly.entity_id
_entity_poly.type
_entity_poly.pdbx_seq_one_letter_code
_entity_poly.pdbx_strand_id
1 'polypeptide(L)' 'MFEKFKKAKKPEIHIAAERTNLPLDDYMTRLFAQEIPFLDSTSRSEVYRLLQEYDGPTITSQEEIPQEIRELMDL' A
#
# COMPACT_ATOMS: atom_id res chain seq x y z
N MET A 1 -39.93 -15.35 -11.52
CA MET A 1 -39.14 -14.13 -11.23
C MET A 1 -37.93 -14.60 -10.45
N PHE A 2 -36.78 -14.79 -11.10
CA PHE A 2 -35.58 -15.34 -10.45
C PHE A 2 -34.62 -14.20 -10.14
N GLU A 3 -34.60 -13.77 -8.89
CA GLU A 3 -33.58 -12.84 -8.37
C GLU A 3 -32.25 -13.58 -8.28
N LYS A 4 -31.31 -13.19 -9.15
CA LYS A 4 -29.93 -13.68 -9.13
C LYS A 4 -29.20 -13.00 -7.98
N PHE A 5 -29.08 -13.70 -6.85
CA PHE A 5 -28.18 -13.32 -5.76
C PHE A 5 -26.73 -13.33 -6.27
N LYS A 6 -26.20 -12.14 -6.55
CA LYS A 6 -24.80 -11.92 -6.94
C LYS A 6 -23.95 -12.18 -5.70
N LYS A 7 -23.29 -13.34 -5.65
CA LYS A 7 -22.37 -13.72 -4.57
C LYS A 7 -21.26 -12.67 -4.49
N ALA A 8 -21.18 -11.90 -3.40
CA ALA A 8 -20.07 -10.98 -3.19
C ALA A 8 -18.77 -11.78 -3.20
N LYS A 9 -17.86 -11.47 -4.14
CA LYS A 9 -16.51 -12.04 -4.14
C LYS A 9 -15.87 -11.64 -2.81
N LYS A 10 -15.48 -12.63 -2.00
CA LYS A 10 -14.64 -12.37 -0.83
C LYS A 10 -13.37 -11.67 -1.34
N PRO A 11 -12.90 -10.59 -0.70
CA PRO A 11 -11.63 -9.99 -1.08
C PRO A 11 -10.56 -11.08 -1.02
N GLU A 12 -9.80 -11.20 -2.10
CA GLU A 12 -8.70 -12.16 -2.20
C GLU A 12 -7.63 -11.65 -1.23
N ILE A 13 -7.45 -12.33 -0.10
CA ILE A 13 -6.62 -11.81 0.98
C ILE A 13 -5.16 -12.12 0.64
N HIS A 14 -4.33 -11.07 0.51
CA HIS A 14 -2.91 -11.23 0.20
C HIS A 14 -2.06 -11.20 1.48
N ILE A 15 -1.15 -12.18 1.62
CA ILE A 15 -0.29 -12.34 2.81
C ILE A 15 0.54 -11.09 3.11
N ALA A 16 0.95 -10.35 2.07
CA ALA A 16 1.69 -9.10 2.21
C ALA A 16 0.89 -8.02 2.95
N ALA A 17 -0.42 -7.92 2.67
CA ALA A 17 -1.33 -6.99 3.33
C ALA A 17 -1.77 -7.46 4.72
N GLU A 18 -1.84 -8.77 4.96
CA GLU A 18 -2.18 -9.29 6.30
C GLU A 18 -1.06 -9.15 7.34
N ARG A 19 0.21 -9.04 6.90
CA ARG A 19 1.38 -9.01 7.79
C ARG A 19 2.20 -7.73 7.66
N THR A 20 1.57 -6.64 7.25
CA THR A 20 2.18 -5.32 7.23
C THR A 20 1.72 -4.52 8.45
N ASN A 21 2.63 -3.74 9.03
CA ASN A 21 2.31 -2.74 10.06
C ASN A 21 2.33 -1.31 9.49
N LEU A 22 2.36 -1.19 8.16
CA LEU A 22 2.40 0.10 7.47
C LEU A 22 0.97 0.64 7.27
N PRO A 23 0.78 1.97 7.19
CA PRO A 23 -0.52 2.59 7.00
C PRO A 23 -0.99 2.50 5.54
N LEU A 24 -0.90 1.32 4.92
CA LEU A 24 -1.23 1.06 3.53
C LEU A 24 -2.37 0.04 3.45
N ASP A 25 -3.31 0.23 2.53
CA ASP A 25 -4.31 -0.80 2.24
C ASP A 25 -3.69 -1.97 1.44
N ASP A 26 -4.49 -2.98 1.10
CA ASP A 26 -3.99 -4.15 0.36
C ASP A 26 -3.38 -3.78 -1.00
N TYR A 27 -4.02 -2.88 -1.74
CA TYR A 27 -3.58 -2.46 -3.05
C TYR A 27 -2.24 -1.72 -2.97
N MET A 28 -2.17 -0.72 -2.09
CA MET A 28 -0.96 0.08 -1.88
C MET A 28 0.17 -0.77 -1.29
N THR A 29 -0.12 -1.69 -0.38
CA THR A 29 0.88 -2.62 0.15
C THR A 29 1.52 -3.46 -0.96
N ARG A 30 0.72 -3.97 -1.91
CA ARG A 30 1.25 -4.74 -3.04
C ARG A 30 2.03 -3.86 -4.02
N LEU A 31 1.56 -2.65 -4.30
CA LEU A 31 2.30 -1.68 -5.12
C LEU A 31 3.67 -1.41 -4.51
N PHE A 32 3.72 -1.05 -3.23
CA PHE A 32 4.97 -0.81 -2.52
C PHE A 32 5.87 -2.06 -2.50
N ALA A 33 5.31 -3.25 -2.29
CA ALA A 33 6.08 -4.50 -2.32
C ALA A 33 6.72 -4.77 -3.70
N GLN A 34 6.14 -4.27 -4.78
CA GLN A 34 6.69 -4.38 -6.14
C GLN A 34 7.76 -3.31 -6.41
N GLU A 35 7.57 -2.08 -5.93
CA GLU A 35 8.45 -0.94 -6.22
C GLU A 35 9.68 -0.86 -5.30
N ILE A 36 9.51 -1.14 -4.00
CA ILE A 36 10.58 -1.03 -2.98
C ILE A 36 11.90 -1.74 -3.35
N PRO A 37 11.90 -2.95 -3.96
CA PRO A 37 13.13 -3.62 -4.38
C PRO A 37 13.97 -2.86 -5.41
N PHE A 38 13.36 -1.96 -6.19
CA PHE A 38 14.06 -1.17 -7.20
C PHE A 38 14.73 0.10 -6.64
N LEU A 39 14.33 0.54 -5.45
CA LEU A 39 14.98 1.65 -4.76
C LEU A 39 16.38 1.26 -4.26
N ASP A 40 17.27 2.24 -4.18
CA ASP A 40 18.54 2.07 -3.48
C ASP A 40 18.31 1.88 -1.96
N SER A 41 19.34 1.40 -1.26
CA SER A 41 19.24 1.09 0.18
C SER A 41 18.88 2.31 1.04
N THR A 42 19.29 3.51 0.64
CA THR A 42 19.05 4.75 1.37
C THR A 42 17.59 5.15 1.22
N SER A 43 17.13 5.29 -0.03
CA SER A 43 15.73 5.66 -0.34
C SER A 43 14.74 4.67 0.25
N ARG A 44 15.04 3.35 0.19
CA ARG A 44 14.22 2.32 0.82
C ARG A 44 14.09 2.50 2.33
N SER A 45 15.20 2.78 3.02
CA SER A 45 15.19 2.97 4.46
C SER A 45 14.37 4.22 4.84
N GLU A 46 14.48 5.26 4.04
CA GLU A 46 13.76 6.51 4.24
C GLU A 46 12.25 6.36 4.01
N VAL A 47 11.83 5.66 2.95
CA VAL A 47 10.41 5.35 2.72
C VAL A 47 9.80 4.61 3.91
N TYR A 48 10.48 3.58 4.44
CA TYR A 48 9.96 2.86 5.61
C TYR A 48 9.89 3.74 6.86
N ARG A 49 10.88 4.61 7.07
CA ARG A 49 10.87 5.57 8.18
C ARG A 49 9.68 6.53 8.07
N LEU A 50 9.49 7.14 6.90
CA LEU A 50 8.38 8.07 6.65
C LEU A 50 7.02 7.39 6.81
N LEU A 51 6.85 6.14 6.34
CA LEU A 51 5.63 5.37 6.55
C LEU A 51 5.38 5.00 8.02
N GLN A 52 6.43 4.78 8.80
CA GLN A 52 6.32 4.49 10.23
C GLN A 52 5.99 5.73 11.06
N GLU A 53 6.49 6.90 10.64
CA GLU A 53 6.23 8.21 11.28
C GLU A 53 4.89 8.82 10.82
N TYR A 54 4.20 8.20 9.86
CA TYR A 54 2.95 8.71 9.33
C TYR A 54 1.77 8.44 10.27
N ASP A 55 1.22 9.52 10.84
CA ASP A 55 0.09 9.50 11.78
C ASP A 55 -1.30 9.69 11.10
N GLY A 56 -1.37 9.60 9.77
CA GLY A 56 -2.60 9.83 9.00
C GLY A 56 -3.49 8.58 8.82
N PRO A 57 -4.59 8.68 8.05
CA PRO A 57 -5.46 7.55 7.75
C PRO A 57 -4.75 6.52 6.84
N THR A 58 -5.29 5.30 6.77
CA THR A 58 -4.78 4.30 5.81
C THR A 58 -4.77 4.86 4.39
N ILE A 59 -3.61 4.81 3.75
CA ILE A 59 -3.39 5.24 2.38
C ILE A 59 -3.99 4.19 1.44
N THR A 60 -4.93 4.62 0.60
CA THR A 60 -5.67 3.78 -0.35
C THR A 60 -5.39 4.13 -1.82
N SER A 61 -4.69 5.22 -2.08
CA SER A 61 -4.30 5.65 -3.42
C SER A 61 -2.92 6.34 -3.44
N GLN A 62 -2.38 6.55 -4.64
CA GLN A 62 -1.07 7.20 -4.82
C GLN A 62 -1.11 8.69 -4.45
N GLU A 63 -2.24 9.35 -4.68
CA GLU A 63 -2.45 10.77 -4.38
C GLU A 63 -2.47 11.05 -2.87
N GLU A 64 -2.77 10.04 -2.06
CA GLU A 64 -2.78 10.11 -0.59
C GLU A 64 -1.38 9.92 0.03
N ILE A 65 -0.41 9.42 -0.74
CA ILE A 65 0.97 9.23 -0.27
C ILE A 65 1.60 10.61 0.05
N PRO A 66 2.31 10.77 1.18
CA PRO A 66 3.15 11.94 1.43
C PRO A 66 4.07 12.29 0.25
N GLN A 67 4.21 13.58 -0.07
CA GLN A 67 4.96 14.02 -1.25
C GLN A 67 6.39 13.48 -1.27
N GLU A 68 7.05 13.47 -0.12
CA GLU A 68 8.42 12.98 0.04
C GLU A 68 8.56 11.50 -0.34
N ILE A 69 7.58 10.66 0.02
CA ILE A 69 7.59 9.24 -0.36
C ILE A 69 7.34 9.10 -1.86
N ARG A 70 6.43 9.91 -2.43
CA ARG A 70 6.13 9.89 -3.86
C ARG A 70 7.36 10.23 -4.71
N GLU A 71 8.11 11.25 -4.29
CA GLU A 71 9.36 11.66 -4.94
C GLU A 71 10.46 10.59 -4.83
N LEU A 72 10.59 9.93 -3.66
CA LEU A 72 11.54 8.83 -3.47
C LEU A 72 11.19 7.60 -4.31
N MET A 73 9.91 7.39 -4.60
CA MET A 73 9.41 6.22 -5.34
C MET A 73 9.18 6.47 -6.83
N ASP A 74 9.30 7.72 -7.30
CA ASP A 74 9.00 8.15 -8.67
C ASP A 74 7.57 7.75 -9.12
N LEU A 75 6.59 7.95 -8.22
CA LEU A 75 5.17 7.62 -8.40
C LEU A 75 4.28 8.83 -8.74
#